data_AF-A0A1H4UC13-F1
#
_entry.id   AF-A0A1H4UC13-F1
#
_cell.length_a   1.000
_cell.length_b   1.000
_cell.length_c   1.000
_cell.angle_alpha   90.00
_cell.angle_beta   90.00
_cell.angle_gamma   90.00
#
_symmetry.space_group_name_H-M   'P 1'
#
loop_
_entity.id
_entity.type
_entity.pdbx_description
1 polymer ?
#
loop_
_entity_poly.entity_id
_entity_poly.type
_entity_poly.pdbx_seq_one_letter_code
_entity_poly.pdbx_strand_id
1 'polypeptide(L)'
;MTDQGIPVDRFPQRLLRRSPAHRRADAIACALLVGLDALLVALILLLGSDGIFTEDWTGYAGVMDSTGASYPYHCVVLLCRVEAVTVALAIACRLWITASAQVVVLTSAAVLVASLATYWNP
;
A
#
# COMPACT_ATOMS: atom_id res chain seq x y z
N MET A 1 -30.76 -3.58 43.66
CA MET A 1 -30.03 -2.72 42.69
C MET A 1 -28.87 -3.56 42.16
N THR A 2 -29.12 -4.29 41.07
CA THR A 2 -28.16 -5.23 40.47
C THR A 2 -27.34 -4.50 39.42
N ASP A 3 -26.13 -4.12 39.78
CA ASP A 3 -25.11 -3.65 38.84
C ASP A 3 -24.56 -4.87 38.09
N GLN A 4 -25.20 -5.24 36.99
CA GLN A 4 -24.65 -6.20 36.04
C GLN A 4 -23.54 -5.49 35.27
N GLY A 5 -22.33 -5.53 35.82
CA GLY A 5 -21.11 -5.18 35.11
C GLY A 5 -21.00 -6.00 33.83
N ILE A 6 -21.32 -5.37 32.70
CA ILE A 6 -21.09 -5.92 31.38
C ILE A 6 -19.58 -6.15 31.25
N PRO A 7 -19.09 -7.38 30.99
CA PRO A 7 -17.67 -7.60 30.78
C PRO A 7 -17.28 -7.05 29.39
N VAL A 8 -17.01 -5.75 29.32
CA VAL A 8 -16.55 -5.03 28.11
C VAL A 8 -15.24 -5.64 27.57
N ASP A 9 -14.45 -6.29 28.44
CA ASP A 9 -13.14 -6.86 28.11
C ASP A 9 -13.19 -8.14 27.25
N ARG A 10 -14.35 -8.80 27.13
CA ARG A 10 -14.45 -10.09 26.41
C ARG A 10 -14.71 -9.98 24.92
N PHE A 11 -15.22 -8.85 24.44
CA PHE A 11 -15.50 -8.64 23.02
C PHE A 11 -14.24 -8.63 22.14
N PRO A 12 -13.17 -7.86 22.46
CA PRO A 12 -11.97 -7.87 21.64
C PRO A 12 -11.25 -9.23 21.69
N GLN A 13 -11.23 -9.90 22.84
CA GLN A 13 -10.56 -11.20 22.99
C GLN A 13 -11.23 -12.33 22.20
N ARG A 14 -12.57 -12.33 22.08
CA ARG A 14 -13.28 -13.33 21.25
C ARG A 14 -13.11 -13.06 19.75
N LEU A 15 -12.94 -11.80 19.35
CA LEU A 15 -12.62 -11.44 17.96
C LEU A 15 -11.17 -11.83 17.59
N LEU A 16 -10.24 -11.75 18.55
CA LEU A 16 -8.80 -11.96 18.36
C LEU A 16 -8.31 -13.40 18.64
N ARG A 17 -9.11 -14.24 19.31
CA ARG A 17 -8.81 -15.67 19.49
C ARG A 17 -9.01 -16.43 18.17
N ARG A 18 -7.99 -16.38 17.32
CA ARG A 18 -7.90 -17.16 16.09
C ARG A 18 -7.11 -18.43 16.27
N SER A 19 -7.53 -19.48 15.57
CA SER A 19 -6.77 -20.72 15.49
C SER A 19 -5.36 -20.45 14.93
N PRO A 20 -4.34 -21.21 15.34
CA PRO A 20 -2.98 -21.06 14.82
C PRO A 20 -2.90 -21.24 13.30
N ALA A 21 -3.79 -22.07 12.72
CA ALA A 21 -3.91 -22.23 11.28
C ALA A 21 -4.34 -20.93 10.57
N HIS A 22 -5.27 -20.17 11.17
CA HIS A 22 -5.69 -18.89 10.62
C HIS A 22 -4.56 -17.87 10.63
N ARG A 23 -3.77 -17.81 11.71
CA ARG A 23 -2.61 -16.92 11.79
C ARG A 23 -1.54 -17.25 10.74
N ARG A 24 -1.32 -18.55 10.45
CA ARG A 24 -0.41 -18.98 9.38
C ARG A 24 -0.91 -18.54 8.01
N ALA A 25 -2.21 -18.70 7.74
CA ALA A 25 -2.80 -18.23 6.48
C ALA A 25 -2.67 -16.71 6.32
N ASP A 26 -2.90 -15.93 7.38
CA ASP A 26 -2.69 -14.47 7.39
C ASP A 26 -1.23 -14.09 7.11
N ALA A 27 -0.27 -14.78 7.73
CA ALA A 27 1.14 -14.55 7.48
C ALA A 27 1.57 -14.90 6.04
N ILE A 28 1.06 -16.01 5.48
CA ILE A 28 1.35 -16.41 4.10
C ILE A 28 0.75 -15.39 3.11
N ALA A 29 -0.51 -15.00 3.32
CA ALA A 29 -1.17 -13.98 2.50
C ALA A 29 -0.42 -12.64 2.56
N CYS A 30 0.00 -12.23 3.76
CA CYS A 30 0.81 -11.04 3.97
C CYS A 30 2.13 -11.12 3.19
N ALA A 31 2.89 -12.22 3.30
CA ALA A 31 4.16 -12.37 2.61
C ALA A 31 4.01 -12.33 1.07
N LEU A 32 2.97 -12.98 0.55
CA LEU A 32 2.66 -12.98 -0.88
C LEU A 32 2.30 -11.58 -1.38
N LEU A 33 1.41 -10.88 -0.68
CA LEU A 33 0.97 -9.55 -1.09
C LEU A 33 2.11 -8.53 -1.00
N VAL A 34 2.91 -8.55 0.08
CA VAL A 34 4.10 -7.69 0.18
C VAL A 34 5.09 -7.97 -0.96
N GLY A 35 5.27 -9.24 -1.35
CA GLY A 35 6.09 -9.60 -2.50
C GLY A 35 5.54 -9.04 -3.82
N LEU A 36 4.23 -9.10 -4.02
CA LEU A 36 3.56 -8.51 -5.20
C LEU A 36 3.66 -6.99 -5.20
N ASP A 37 3.51 -6.35 -4.04
CA ASP A 37 3.67 -4.89 -3.91
C ASP A 37 5.09 -4.46 -4.26
N ALA A 38 6.11 -5.19 -3.78
CA ALA A 38 7.50 -4.93 -4.12
C ALA A 38 7.76 -5.06 -5.63
N LEU A 39 7.17 -6.07 -6.29
CA LEU A 39 7.24 -6.24 -7.74
C LEU A 39 6.54 -5.11 -8.49
N LEU A 40 5.36 -4.68 -8.02
CA LEU A 40 4.61 -3.58 -8.59
C LEU A 40 5.42 -2.27 -8.50
N VAL A 41 5.99 -1.98 -7.34
CA VAL A 41 6.82 -0.79 -7.12
C VAL A 41 8.08 -0.86 -8.00
N ALA A 42 8.75 -2.01 -8.06
CA ALA A 42 9.90 -2.19 -8.95
C ALA A 42 9.53 -1.95 -10.43
N LEU A 43 8.35 -2.42 -10.86
CA LEU A 43 7.85 -2.19 -12.21
C LEU A 43 7.57 -0.70 -12.47
N ILE A 44 6.92 -0.01 -11.51
CA ILE A 44 6.68 1.45 -11.59
C ILE A 44 8.00 2.21 -11.74
N LEU A 45 9.00 1.87 -10.91
CA LEU A 45 10.31 2.52 -10.96
C LEU A 45 11.06 2.21 -12.26
N LEU A 46 10.99 0.96 -12.74
CA LEU A 46 11.62 0.56 -13.99
C LEU A 46 11.00 1.30 -15.19
N LEU A 47 9.67 1.33 -15.29
CA LEU A 47 8.98 2.06 -16.37
C LEU A 47 9.23 3.57 -16.31
N GLY A 48 9.39 4.13 -15.11
CA GLY A 48 9.70 5.55 -14.94
C GLY A 48 11.20 5.89 -15.05
N SER A 49 12.10 4.91 -15.14
CA SER A 49 13.54 5.15 -15.22
C SER A 49 14.01 5.67 -16.59
N ASP A 50 13.22 5.46 -17.63
CA ASP A 50 13.43 5.98 -19.00
C ASP A 50 13.03 7.46 -19.10
N GLY A 51 13.66 8.32 -18.29
CA GLY A 51 13.51 9.79 -18.34
C GLY A 51 12.45 10.38 -17.41
N ILE A 52 11.40 9.61 -17.04
CA ILE A 52 10.26 10.16 -16.28
C ILE A 52 10.64 10.60 -14.85
N PHE A 53 11.51 9.86 -14.16
CA PHE A 53 12.02 10.23 -12.84
C PHE A 53 13.44 10.84 -12.87
N THR A 54 14.12 10.82 -14.02
CA THR A 54 15.58 11.02 -14.12
C THR A 54 16.01 12.24 -14.95
N GLU A 55 15.10 12.89 -15.68
CA GLU A 55 15.42 14.07 -16.52
C GLU A 55 16.05 15.23 -15.71
N ASP A 56 15.62 15.47 -14.47
CA ASP A 56 16.22 16.51 -13.62
C ASP A 56 17.58 16.11 -13.01
N TRP A 57 17.82 14.82 -12.77
CA TRP A 57 19.12 14.32 -12.24
C TRP A 57 20.22 14.35 -13.30
N THR A 58 19.82 14.28 -14.58
CA THR A 58 20.73 14.30 -15.72
C THR A 58 20.96 15.71 -16.28
N GLY A 59 20.31 16.73 -15.71
CA GLY A 59 20.46 18.13 -16.12
C GLY A 59 19.94 18.42 -17.53
N TYR A 60 19.14 17.51 -18.09
CA TYR A 60 18.60 17.62 -19.44
C TYR A 60 17.17 18.16 -19.35
N ALA A 61 17.02 19.47 -19.59
CA ALA A 61 15.72 20.11 -19.77
C ALA A 61 15.12 19.75 -21.14
N GLY A 62 14.98 18.45 -21.40
CA GLY A 62 14.20 17.95 -22.52
C GLY A 62 12.74 18.30 -22.32
N VAL A 63 12.01 18.56 -23.40
CA VAL A 63 10.55 18.68 -23.35
C VAL A 63 10.03 17.29 -23.00
N MET A 64 9.75 17.07 -21.72
CA MET A 64 9.12 15.85 -21.24
C MET A 64 7.81 15.66 -22.00
N ASP A 65 7.62 14.48 -22.59
CA ASP A 65 6.36 14.16 -23.25
C ASP A 65 5.20 14.37 -22.25
N SER A 66 4.11 14.96 -22.72
CA SER A 66 2.90 15.23 -21.91
C SER A 66 2.37 13.99 -21.19
N THR A 67 2.64 12.80 -21.75
CA THR A 67 2.34 11.50 -21.15
C THR A 67 3.23 11.16 -19.95
N GLY A 68 4.49 11.63 -19.93
CA GLY A 68 5.45 11.45 -18.84
C GLY A 68 5.15 12.30 -17.61
N ALA A 69 4.62 13.52 -17.79
CA ALA A 69 4.28 14.42 -16.69
C ALA A 69 3.13 13.91 -15.81
N SER A 70 2.17 13.19 -16.39
CA SER A 70 1.02 12.62 -15.66
C SER A 70 1.29 11.24 -15.06
N TYR A 71 2.39 10.59 -15.46
CA TYR A 71 2.74 9.25 -15.02
C TYR A 71 2.86 9.11 -13.49
N PRO A 72 3.61 9.96 -12.75
CA PRO A 72 3.73 9.82 -11.30
C PRO A 72 2.38 9.97 -10.59
N TYR A 73 1.53 10.90 -11.04
CA TYR A 73 0.18 11.06 -10.51
C TYR A 73 -0.65 9.79 -10.71
N HIS A 74 -0.64 9.22 -11.92
CA HIS A 74 -1.35 7.97 -12.21
C HIS A 74 -0.83 6.79 -11.40
N CYS A 75 0.49 6.70 -11.17
CA CYS A 75 1.08 5.68 -10.31
C CYS A 75 0.65 5.82 -8.85
N VAL A 76 0.63 7.03 -8.30
CA VAL A 76 0.15 7.28 -6.93
C VAL A 76 -1.33 6.91 -6.80
N VAL A 77 -2.16 7.34 -7.74
CA VAL A 77 -3.60 6.99 -7.76
C VAL A 77 -3.80 5.47 -7.88
N LEU A 78 -2.98 4.79 -8.70
CA LEU A 78 -3.00 3.33 -8.83
C LEU A 78 -2.67 2.67 -7.49
N LEU A 79 -1.57 3.08 -6.84
CA LEU A 79 -1.14 2.53 -5.54
C LEU A 79 -2.22 2.73 -4.46
N CYS A 80 -2.82 3.92 -4.37
CA CYS A 80 -3.91 4.18 -3.43
C CYS A 80 -5.16 3.32 -3.71
N ARG A 81 -5.49 3.07 -4.99
CA ARG A 81 -6.62 2.19 -5.35
C ARG A 81 -6.33 0.74 -5.00
N VAL A 82 -5.12 0.25 -5.30
CA VAL A 82 -4.68 -1.08 -4.93
C VAL A 82 -4.74 -1.24 -3.41
N GLU A 83 -4.22 -0.27 -2.66
CA GLU A 83 -4.27 -0.24 -1.19
C GLU A 83 -5.71 -0.35 -0.68
N ALA A 84 -6.62 0.50 -1.17
CA ALA A 84 -8.01 0.48 -0.74
C ALA A 84 -8.66 -0.90 -0.98
N VAL A 85 -8.39 -1.53 -2.12
CA VAL A 85 -8.94 -2.85 -2.47
C VAL A 85 -8.32 -3.95 -1.60
N THR A 86 -7.00 -4.00 -1.46
CA THR A 86 -6.32 -5.07 -0.71
C THR A 86 -6.59 -4.97 0.79
N VAL A 87 -6.63 -3.77 1.34
CA VAL A 87 -6.99 -3.51 2.74
C VAL A 87 -8.44 -3.86 3.00
N ALA A 88 -9.38 -3.42 2.16
CA ALA A 88 -10.80 -3.76 2.33
C ALA A 88 -11.04 -5.28 2.28
N LEU A 89 -10.39 -5.98 1.33
CA LEU A 89 -10.46 -7.43 1.22
C LEU A 89 -9.85 -8.12 2.45
N ALA A 90 -8.68 -7.66 2.90
CA ALA A 90 -8.03 -8.18 4.10
C ALA A 90 -8.91 -7.99 5.35
N ILE A 91 -9.53 -6.82 5.54
CA ILE A 91 -10.46 -6.57 6.64
C ILE A 91 -11.70 -7.46 6.54
N ALA A 92 -12.28 -7.65 5.36
CA ALA A 92 -13.43 -8.53 5.14
C ALA A 92 -13.09 -10.00 5.48
N CYS A 93 -11.89 -10.45 5.12
CA CYS A 93 -11.34 -11.75 5.51
C CYS A 93 -10.77 -11.76 6.94
N ARG A 94 -10.89 -10.63 7.67
CA ARG A 94 -10.37 -10.38 9.02
C ARG A 94 -8.85 -10.60 9.15
N LEU A 95 -8.09 -10.57 8.05
CA LEU A 95 -6.63 -10.74 7.97
C LEU A 95 -5.90 -9.48 8.43
N TRP A 96 -5.82 -9.28 9.75
CA TRP A 96 -5.33 -8.02 10.33
C TRP A 96 -3.86 -7.74 10.07
N ILE A 97 -3.02 -8.79 10.04
CA ILE A 97 -1.58 -8.62 9.74
C ILE A 97 -1.46 -8.13 8.30
N THR A 98 -2.13 -8.83 7.38
CA THR A 98 -2.17 -8.46 5.97
C THR A 98 -2.68 -7.03 5.78
N ALA A 99 -3.82 -6.67 6.39
CA ALA A 99 -4.37 -5.32 6.28
C ALA A 99 -3.38 -4.24 6.74
N SER A 100 -2.74 -4.45 7.89
CA SER A 100 -1.74 -3.50 8.42
C SER A 100 -0.51 -3.37 7.52
N ALA A 101 -0.02 -4.49 6.97
CA ALA A 101 1.13 -4.48 6.08
C ALA A 101 0.81 -3.78 4.76
N GLN A 102 -0.38 -4.01 4.19
CA GLN A 102 -0.82 -3.37 2.96
C GLN A 102 -0.91 -1.85 3.10
N VAL A 103 -1.49 -1.35 4.18
CA VAL A 103 -1.51 0.09 4.48
C VAL A 103 -0.08 0.64 4.52
N VAL A 104 0.79 0.05 5.35
CA VAL A 104 2.16 0.58 5.53
C VAL A 104 2.96 0.54 4.23
N VAL A 105 2.95 -0.58 3.52
CA VAL A 105 3.78 -0.77 2.32
C VAL A 105 3.29 0.10 1.17
N LEU A 106 2.00 0.06 0.85
CA LEU A 106 1.46 0.79 -0.31
C LEU A 106 1.41 2.29 -0.06
N THR A 107 1.10 2.75 1.16
CA THR A 107 1.20 4.17 1.50
C THR A 107 2.66 4.66 1.41
N SER A 108 3.62 3.89 1.95
CA SER A 108 5.05 4.26 1.87
C SER A 108 5.54 4.29 0.42
N ALA A 109 5.10 3.34 -0.40
CA ALA A 109 5.40 3.31 -1.83
C ALA A 109 4.78 4.50 -2.58
N ALA A 110 3.54 4.86 -2.28
CA ALA A 110 2.88 6.02 -2.87
C ALA A 110 3.61 7.32 -2.51
N VAL A 111 4.03 7.47 -1.24
CA VAL A 111 4.84 8.62 -0.80
C VAL A 111 6.20 8.65 -1.50
N LEU A 112 6.86 7.50 -1.66
CA LEU A 112 8.13 7.41 -2.39
C LEU A 112 7.94 7.88 -3.83
N VAL A 113 6.95 7.33 -4.55
CA VAL A 113 6.68 7.71 -5.95
C VAL A 113 6.29 9.18 -6.06
N ALA A 114 5.48 9.70 -5.13
CA ALA A 114 5.14 11.12 -5.07
C ALA A 114 6.37 12.00 -4.82
N SER A 115 7.32 11.56 -3.99
CA SER A 115 8.57 12.30 -3.73
C SER A 115 9.53 12.31 -4.93
N LEU A 116 9.43 11.30 -5.81
CA LEU A 116 10.17 11.23 -7.06
C LEU A 116 9.49 12.04 -8.18
N ALA A 117 8.22 12.40 -8.01
CA ALA A 117 7.50 13.24 -8.95
C ALA A 117 8.06 14.66 -8.88
N THR A 118 8.84 15.03 -9.88
CA THR A 118 9.44 16.37 -10.06
C THR A 118 8.39 17.48 -10.19
N TYR A 119 7.16 17.15 -10.57
CA TYR A 119 6.06 18.08 -10.83
C TYR A 119 4.90 17.96 -9.84
N TRP A 120 5.18 17.88 -8.54
CA TRP A 120 4.17 18.17 -7.50
C TRP A 120 4.15 19.67 -7.12
N ASN A 121 4.35 20.55 -8.10
CA ASN A 121 4.18 21.99 -7.94
C ASN A 121 3.64 22.57 -9.26
N PRO A 122 2.42 23.14 -9.29
CA PRO A 122 1.87 23.81 -10.48
C PRO A 122 2.72 24.99 -10.94
#